data_AF-A0A933VUB4-F1
#
_entry.id   AF-A0A933VUB4-F1
#
_cell.length_a   1.000
_cell.length_b   1.000
_cell.length_c   1.000
_cell.angle_alpha   90.00
_cell.angle_beta   90.00
_cell.angle_gamma   90.00
#
_symmetry.space_group_name_H-M   'P 1'
#
loop_
_entity.id
_entity.type
_entity.pdbx_description
1 polymer ?
#
loop_
_entity_poly.entity_id
_entity_poly.type
_entity_poly.pdbx_seq_one_letter_code
_entity_poly.pdbx_strand_id
1 'polypeptide(L)'
;MLVMVDMSTLVLRPATPEDATALRRLAALDSQRPIAGPSLVAEVDGGRLVAAIAQASGRVVADPFLPTAEAAELLRHRLEQRVARVGAAPGLLRFDVRTA
;
A
#
# COMPACT_ATOMS: atom_id res chain seq x y z
N MET A 1 12.82 19.85 22.22
CA MET A 1 11.77 19.38 21.29
C MET A 1 11.67 17.88 21.46
N LEU A 2 10.69 17.40 22.22
CA LEU A 2 10.56 15.98 22.53
C LEU A 2 9.79 15.35 21.36
N VAL A 3 10.48 14.55 20.55
CA VAL A 3 9.82 13.69 19.56
C VAL A 3 9.13 12.59 20.36
N MET A 4 7.83 12.75 20.63
CA MET A 4 7.03 11.62 21.07
C MET A 4 6.93 10.67 19.88
N VAL A 5 7.73 9.62 19.90
CA VAL A 5 7.57 8.49 18.99
C VAL A 5 6.32 7.77 19.46
N ASP A 6 5.19 8.02 18.80
CA ASP A 6 3.99 7.22 19.03
C ASP A 6 4.32 5.79 18.58
N MET A 7 4.35 4.85 19.52
CA MET A 7 4.70 3.44 19.27
C MET A 7 3.53 2.68 18.64
N SER A 8 2.76 3.32 17.76
CA SER A 8 1.70 2.64 17.02
C SER A 8 2.32 1.69 16.01
N THR A 9 1.97 0.41 16.12
CA THR A 9 2.46 -0.62 15.21
C THR A 9 1.71 -0.50 13.88
N LEU A 10 2.44 -0.18 12.82
CA LEU A 10 1.89 -0.10 11.47
C LEU A 10 1.96 -1.47 10.77
N VAL A 11 0.82 -2.00 10.36
CA VAL A 11 0.69 -3.26 9.63
C VAL A 11 0.24 -2.99 8.21
N LEU A 12 1.00 -3.48 7.22
CA LEU A 12 0.63 -3.42 5.81
C LEU A 12 0.10 -4.77 5.36
N ARG A 13 -1.16 -4.81 4.89
CA ARG A 13 -1.80 -6.04 4.42
C ARG A 13 -2.66 -5.82 3.16
N PRO A 14 -2.96 -6.88 2.40
CA PRO A 14 -4.02 -6.81 1.39
C PRO A 14 -5.36 -6.43 2.02
N ALA A 15 -6.11 -5.60 1.31
CA ALA A 15 -7.49 -5.33 1.67
C ALA A 15 -8.34 -6.60 1.51
N THR A 16 -9.26 -6.82 2.44
CA THR A 16 -10.31 -7.83 2.35
C THR A 16 -11.64 -7.16 1.97
N PRO A 17 -12.67 -7.94 1.58
CA PRO A 17 -14.00 -7.38 1.34
C PRO A 17 -14.60 -6.64 2.56
N GLU A 18 -14.20 -7.01 3.77
CA GLU A 18 -14.66 -6.41 5.03
C GLU A 18 -14.16 -4.97 5.20
N ASP A 19 -13.02 -4.63 4.59
CA ASP A 19 -12.45 -3.27 4.63
C ASP A 19 -13.23 -2.25 3.79
N ALA A 20 -14.22 -2.68 2.98
CA ALA A 20 -14.92 -1.81 2.02
C ALA A 20 -15.56 -0.57 2.66
N THR A 21 -16.07 -0.69 3.88
CA THR A 21 -16.64 0.46 4.61
C THR A 21 -15.56 1.41 5.11
N ALA A 22 -14.45 0.87 5.63
CA ALA A 22 -13.31 1.67 6.08
C ALA A 22 -12.63 2.40 4.92
N LEU A 23 -12.47 1.74 3.76
CA LEU A 23 -11.94 2.35 2.54
C LEU A 23 -12.82 3.48 2.00
N ARG A 24 -14.16 3.33 2.04
CA ARG A 24 -15.10 4.40 1.68
C ARG A 24 -14.98 5.60 2.62
N ARG A 25 -14.86 5.35 3.93
CA ARG A 25 -14.66 6.41 4.92
C ARG A 25 -13.35 7.15 4.68
N LEU A 26 -12.26 6.42 4.46
CA LEU A 26 -10.94 7.00 4.22
C LEU A 26 -10.92 7.88 2.97
N ALA A 27 -11.51 7.39 1.87
CA ALA A 27 -11.66 8.17 0.66
C ALA A 27 -12.52 9.43 0.86
N ALA A 28 -13.59 9.34 1.66
CA ALA A 28 -14.41 10.50 1.99
C ALA A 28 -13.65 11.54 2.82
N LEU A 29 -12.83 11.12 3.80
CA LEU A 29 -11.97 12.01 4.58
C LEU A 29 -10.96 12.73 3.68
N ASP A 30 -10.36 12.00 2.73
CA ASP A 30 -9.40 12.52 1.77
C ASP A 30 -10.06 13.24 0.57
N SER A 31 -11.39 13.40 0.56
CA SER A 31 -12.16 13.97 -0.56
C SER A 31 -11.88 13.33 -1.92
N GLN A 32 -11.59 12.02 -1.92
CA GLN A 32 -11.30 11.23 -3.12
C GLN A 32 -12.41 10.21 -3.43
N ARG A 33 -12.40 9.67 -4.64
CA ARG A 33 -13.24 8.52 -5.00
C ARG A 33 -12.83 7.28 -4.19
N PRO A 34 -13.80 6.45 -3.74
CA PRO A 34 -13.49 5.17 -3.10
C PRO A 34 -12.55 4.32 -3.95
N ILE A 35 -11.63 3.62 -3.29
CA ILE A 35 -10.83 2.59 -3.96
C ILE A 35 -11.74 1.37 -4.16
N ALA A 36 -11.82 0.90 -5.40
CA ALA A 36 -12.52 -0.33 -5.76
C ALA A 36 -11.50 -1.38 -6.23
N GLY A 37 -11.72 -2.64 -5.86
CA GLY A 37 -10.86 -3.76 -6.26
C GLY A 37 -9.59 -3.91 -5.41
N PRO A 38 -8.58 -4.65 -5.93
CA PRO A 38 -7.39 -5.01 -5.18
C PRO A 38 -6.63 -3.79 -4.66
N SER A 39 -6.39 -3.76 -3.36
CA SER A 39 -5.68 -2.67 -2.68
C SER A 39 -4.81 -3.22 -1.55
N LEU A 40 -3.83 -2.42 -1.15
CA LEU A 40 -3.09 -2.62 0.09
C LEU A 40 -3.54 -1.56 1.08
N VAL A 41 -3.65 -1.94 2.35
CA VAL A 41 -4.06 -1.06 3.43
C VAL A 41 -2.96 -0.99 4.49
N ALA A 42 -2.85 0.17 5.12
CA ALA A 42 -2.03 0.40 6.29
C ALA A 42 -2.96 0.55 7.50
N GLU A 43 -2.71 -0.30 8.49
CA GLU A 43 -3.48 -0.44 9.71
C GLU A 43 -2.61 -0.08 10.91
N VAL A 44 -3.17 0.67 11.87
CA VAL A 44 -2.55 0.95 13.17
C VAL A 44 -3.34 0.27 14.28
N ASP A 45 -2.63 -0.06 15.37
CA ASP A 45 -3.18 -0.55 16.63
C ASP A 45 -4.14 -1.74 16.50
N GLY A 46 -3.93 -2.59 15.48
CA GLY A 46 -4.65 -3.84 15.29
C GLY A 46 -6.09 -3.70 14.79
N GLY A 47 -6.45 -2.59 14.13
CA GLY A 47 -7.71 -2.57 13.37
C GLY A 47 -8.09 -1.26 12.69
N ARG A 48 -7.39 -0.15 12.93
CA ARG A 48 -7.73 1.14 12.31
C ARG A 48 -6.96 1.33 11.01
N LEU A 49 -7.68 1.38 9.89
CA LEU A 49 -7.08 1.79 8.61
C LEU A 49 -6.80 3.29 8.59
N VAL A 50 -5.58 3.66 8.23
CA VAL A 50 -5.12 5.06 8.15
C VAL A 50 -4.66 5.46 6.75
N ALA A 51 -4.30 4.49 5.90
CA ALA A 51 -3.96 4.73 4.50
C ALA A 51 -4.30 3.48 3.66
N ALA A 52 -4.53 3.68 2.36
CA ALA A 52 -4.71 2.60 1.41
C ALA A 52 -4.20 3.02 0.02
N ILE A 53 -3.69 2.04 -0.75
CA ILE A 53 -3.25 2.23 -2.13
C ILE A 53 -3.96 1.25 -3.06
N ALA A 54 -4.48 1.76 -4.17
CA ALA A 54 -5.08 0.94 -5.22
C ALA A 54 -3.95 0.25 -6.01
N GLN A 55 -3.96 -1.08 -6.11
CA GLN A 55 -2.88 -1.80 -6.80
C GLN A 55 -2.89 -1.52 -8.31
N ALA A 56 -4.07 -1.30 -8.90
CA ALA A 56 -4.20 -1.07 -10.33
C ALA A 56 -3.71 0.31 -10.80
N SER A 57 -3.84 1.34 -9.96
CA SER A 57 -3.54 2.73 -10.36
C SER A 57 -2.46 3.41 -9.53
N GLY A 58 -1.99 2.79 -8.45
CA GLY A 58 -1.05 3.41 -7.52
C GLY A 58 -1.63 4.59 -6.73
N ARG A 59 -2.94 4.84 -6.84
CA ARG A 59 -3.60 5.95 -6.14
C ARG A 59 -3.69 5.66 -4.66
N VAL A 60 -3.25 6.62 -3.85
CA VAL A 60 -3.32 6.57 -2.39
C VAL A 60 -4.52 7.36 -1.89
N VAL A 61 -5.23 6.82 -0.91
CA VAL A 61 -6.14 7.56 -0.02
C VAL A 61 -5.62 7.43 1.41
N ALA A 62 -5.62 8.52 2.16
CA ALA A 62 -5.12 8.51 3.54
C ALA A 62 -5.98 9.38 4.45
N ASP A 63 -5.86 9.20 5.76
CA ASP A 63 -6.55 10.02 6.76
C ASP A 63 -5.79 11.35 6.90
N PRO A 64 -6.28 12.48 6.34
CA PRO A 64 -5.54 13.73 6.32
C PRO A 64 -5.45 14.38 7.70
N PHE A 65 -6.20 13.86 8.69
CA PHE A 65 -6.19 14.33 10.07
C PHE A 65 -5.14 13.60 10.93
N LEU A 66 -4.36 12.72 10.32
CA LEU A 66 -3.26 11.98 10.94
C LEU A 66 -1.96 12.16 10.13
N PRO A 67 -0.78 12.00 10.76
CA PRO A 67 0.51 12.06 10.05
C PRO A 67 0.77 10.78 9.23
N THR A 68 -0.02 10.56 8.17
CA THR A 68 -0.01 9.31 7.38
C THR A 68 0.96 9.31 6.20
N ALA A 69 1.84 10.31 6.10
CA ALA A 69 2.78 10.43 4.99
C ALA A 69 3.71 9.21 4.88
N GLU A 70 4.26 8.76 6.01
CA GLU A 70 5.13 7.58 6.06
C GLU A 70 4.38 6.29 5.71
N ALA A 71 3.14 6.12 6.19
CA ALA A 71 2.30 5.00 5.81
C ALA A 71 2.02 4.95 4.30
N ALA A 72 1.78 6.11 3.68
CA ALA A 72 1.59 6.22 2.23
C ALA A 72 2.86 5.85 1.45
N GLU A 73 4.04 6.30 1.87
CA GLU A 73 5.32 5.93 1.26
C GLU A 73 5.60 4.42 1.38
N LEU A 74 5.38 3.84 2.56
CA LEU A 74 5.53 2.40 2.77
C LEU A 74 4.58 1.59 1.88
N LEU A 75 3.35 2.06 1.68
CA LEU A 75 2.39 1.43 0.76
C LEU A 75 2.86 1.48 -0.70
N ARG A 76 3.44 2.61 -1.15
CA ARG A 76 4.01 2.75 -2.50
C ARG A 76 5.17 1.78 -2.70
N HIS A 77 6.14 1.77 -1.80
CA HIS A 77 7.26 0.83 -1.85
C HIS A 77 6.80 -0.62 -1.83
N ARG A 78 5.78 -0.95 -1.03
CA ARG A 78 5.24 -2.31 -0.99
C ARG A 78 4.57 -2.72 -2.29
N LEU A 79 3.88 -1.79 -2.96
CA LEU A 79 3.29 -2.02 -4.28
C LEU A 79 4.39 -2.27 -5.33
N GLU A 80 5.42 -1.43 -5.36
CA GLU A 80 6.57 -1.57 -6.26
C GLU A 80 7.24 -2.94 -6.11
N GLN A 81 7.52 -3.36 -4.88
CA GLN A 81 8.09 -4.69 -4.60
C GLN A 81 7.22 -5.83 -5.12
N ARG A 82 5.89 -5.70 -5.02
CA ARG A 82 4.96 -6.71 -5.56
C ARG A 82 4.99 -6.77 -7.08
N VAL A 83 4.96 -5.61 -7.74
CA VAL A 83 5.02 -5.53 -9.21
C VAL A 83 6.35 -6.10 -9.71
N ALA A 84 7.47 -5.74 -9.07
CA ALA A 84 8.79 -6.28 -9.40
C ALA A 84 8.84 -7.80 -9.27
N ARG A 85 8.23 -8.37 -8.22
CA ARG A 85 8.22 -9.83 -8.03
C ARG A 85 7.32 -10.58 -9.02
N VAL A 86 6.23 -9.95 -9.49
CA VAL A 86 5.39 -10.50 -10.56
C VAL A 86 6.10 -10.41 -11.92
N GLY A 87 6.83 -9.32 -12.17
CA GLY A 87 7.63 -9.13 -13.39
C GLY A 87 8.94 -9.92 -13.43
N ALA A 88 9.46 -10.35 -12.27
CA ALA A 88 10.69 -11.14 -12.15
C ALA A 88 10.52 -12.63 -12.52
N ALA A 89 9.33 -13.04 -12.95
CA ALA A 89 9.13 -14.29 -13.65
C ALA A 89 8.99 -14.06 -15.16
N PRO A 90 10.11 -13.93 -15.90
CA PRO A 90 10.19 -14.44 -17.25
C PRO A 90 11.26 -15.52 -17.29
N GLY A 91 10.86 -16.75 -17.62
CA GLY A 91 11.82 -17.73 -18.09
C GLY A 91 12.58 -17.19 -19.29
N LEU A 92 13.84 -17.60 -19.41
CA LEU A 92 14.64 -17.58 -20.63
C LEU A 92 15.33 -16.24 -21.01
N LEU A 93 16.36 -15.87 -20.24
CA LEU A 93 17.62 -15.45 -20.86
C LEU A 93 18.67 -16.51 -20.53
N ARG A 94 18.59 -17.61 -21.28
CA ARG A 94 19.68 -18.56 -21.44
C ARG A 94 20.79 -17.84 -22.20
N PHE A 95 21.86 -17.49 -21.50
CA PHE A 95 23.12 -17.13 -22.14
C PHE A 95 23.71 -18.40 -22.76
N ASP A 96 23.35 -18.70 -24.01
CA ASP A 96 24.20 -19.55 -24.86
C ASP A 96 25.41 -18.69 -25.26
N VAL A 97 26.51 -18.85 -24.54
CA VAL A 97 27.83 -18.43 -25.02
C VAL A 97 28.27 -19.46 -26.06
N ARG A 98 28.00 -19.16 -27.33
CA ARG A 98 28.63 -19.81 -28.49
C ARG A 98 29.25 -18.76 -29.39
N THR A 99 30.53 -18.49 -29.13
CA THR A 99 31.53 -17.92 -30.05
C THR A 99 32.86 -18.00 -29.28
N ALA A 100 33.97 -18.56 -29.75
CA ALA A 100 34.34 -19.38 -30.90
C ALA A 100 35.57 -20.19 -30.47
#